data_AF-A0A7K8J133-F1
#
_entry.id   AF-A0A7K8J133-F1
#
_cell.length_a   1.000
_cell.length_b   1.000
_cell.length_c   1.000
_cell.angle_alpha   90.00
_cell.angle_beta   90.00
_cell.angle_gamma   90.00
#
_symmetry.space_group_name_H-M   'P 1'
#
loop_
_entity.id
_entity.type
_entity.pdbx_description
1 polymer ?
#
loop_
_entity_poly.entity_id
_entity_poly.type
_entity_poly.pdbx_seq_one_letter_code
_entity_poly.pdbx_strand_id
1 'polypeptide(L)'
;VRWPGVLPAGTVIDEPTSLMDIYPTVVQLAGGTVPQDRVVDGHTLLPLLQGTVQHSRHEFLFHYCGVFLHAVRWHQKDSGTVWKAHYATPVFQPEGSGACFRRGICPCFGDGVTHHDPPLLFNLSQDPSEANPLSADTEPL
;
A
#
# COMPACT_ATOMS: atom_id res chain seq x y z
N VAL A 1 3.14 -15.35 7.23
CA VAL A 1 2.08 -16.16 7.87
C VAL A 1 2.58 -17.60 7.99
N ARG A 2 2.28 -18.34 9.07
CA ARG A 2 2.71 -19.75 9.23
C ARG A 2 1.56 -20.61 9.74
N TRP A 3 1.19 -21.63 8.98
CA TRP A 3 0.17 -22.59 9.37
C TRP A 3 0.55 -24.01 8.91
N PRO A 4 1.28 -24.76 9.75
CA PRO A 4 1.77 -26.09 9.41
C PRO A 4 0.64 -27.05 9.04
N GLY A 5 0.84 -27.84 7.99
CA GLY A 5 -0.15 -28.80 7.49
C GLY A 5 -1.27 -28.19 6.64
N VAL A 6 -1.33 -26.85 6.53
CA VAL A 6 -2.35 -26.15 5.72
C VAL A 6 -1.71 -25.30 4.64
N LEU A 7 -0.71 -24.48 5.00
CA LEU A 7 -0.02 -23.62 4.04
C LEU A 7 1.34 -24.22 3.64
N PRO A 8 1.72 -24.14 2.35
CA PRO A 8 3.05 -24.54 1.91
C PRO A 8 4.13 -23.71 2.62
N ALA A 9 5.19 -24.38 3.09
CA ALA A 9 6.30 -23.74 3.75
C ALA A 9 7.21 -23.04 2.73
N GLY A 10 7.77 -21.89 3.11
CA GLY A 10 8.72 -21.16 2.27
C GLY A 10 8.11 -20.43 1.06
N THR A 11 6.78 -20.36 0.95
CA THR A 11 6.11 -19.62 -0.11
C THR A 11 6.33 -18.12 0.03
N VAL A 12 6.65 -17.49 -1.11
CA VAL A 12 6.76 -16.04 -1.27
C VAL A 12 5.53 -15.55 -2.02
N ILE A 13 4.94 -14.47 -1.55
CA ILE A 13 3.80 -13.78 -2.17
C ILE A 13 4.20 -12.31 -2.25
N ASP A 14 4.40 -11.83 -3.46
CA ASP A 14 4.83 -10.45 -3.75
C ASP A 14 3.65 -9.53 -4.10
N GLU A 15 2.42 -10.03 -3.95
CA GLU A 15 1.20 -9.28 -4.19
C GLU A 15 0.92 -8.25 -3.09
N PRO A 16 0.36 -7.07 -3.44
CA PRO A 16 -0.06 -6.09 -2.45
C PRO A 16 -1.13 -6.65 -1.51
N THR A 17 -0.85 -6.61 -0.22
CA THR A 17 -1.79 -6.99 0.84
C THR A 17 -1.89 -5.87 1.88
N SER A 18 -2.96 -5.88 2.67
CA SER A 18 -3.25 -4.89 3.68
C SER A 18 -3.33 -5.50 5.08
N LEU A 19 -2.99 -4.74 6.11
CA LEU A 19 -3.23 -5.13 7.50
C LEU A 19 -4.72 -5.42 7.74
N MET A 20 -5.61 -4.70 7.05
CA MET A 20 -7.07 -4.87 7.15
C MET A 20 -7.54 -6.25 6.68
N ASP A 21 -6.74 -6.95 5.88
CA ASP A 21 -7.05 -8.28 5.36
C ASP A 21 -7.05 -9.36 6.45
N ILE A 22 -6.39 -9.11 7.59
CA ILE A 22 -6.40 -10.02 8.74
C ILE A 22 -7.82 -10.23 9.25
N TYR A 23 -8.63 -9.17 9.29
CA TYR A 23 -10.01 -9.23 9.80
C TYR A 23 -10.88 -10.26 9.04
N PRO A 24 -11.14 -10.10 7.73
CA PRO A 24 -11.97 -11.06 6.99
C PRO A 24 -11.32 -12.45 6.90
N THR A 25 -9.98 -12.53 6.89
CA THR A 25 -9.26 -13.81 6.91
C THR A 25 -9.58 -14.60 8.18
N VAL A 26 -9.44 -13.97 9.36
CA VAL A 26 -9.69 -14.64 10.65
C VAL A 26 -11.18 -14.95 10.84
N VAL A 27 -12.08 -14.05 10.43
CA VAL A 27 -13.53 -14.31 10.47
C VAL A 27 -13.88 -15.57 9.68
N GLN A 28 -13.35 -15.70 8.45
CA GLN A 28 -13.59 -16.88 7.63
C GLN A 28 -12.99 -18.15 8.26
N LEU A 29 -11.79 -18.06 8.85
CA LEU A 29 -11.16 -19.19 9.55
C LEU A 29 -11.96 -19.67 10.76
N ALA A 30 -12.65 -18.76 11.45
CA ALA A 30 -13.54 -19.08 12.56
C ALA A 30 -14.91 -19.61 12.11
N GLY A 31 -15.16 -19.74 10.79
CA GLY A 31 -16.47 -20.13 10.25
C GLY A 31 -17.53 -19.03 10.31
N GLY A 32 -17.11 -17.79 10.56
CA GLY A 32 -17.99 -16.62 10.61
C GLY A 32 -18.28 -16.01 9.23
N THR A 33 -19.06 -14.93 9.22
CA THR A 33 -19.38 -14.16 8.03
C THR A 33 -19.06 -12.69 8.27
N VAL A 34 -18.38 -12.06 7.30
CA VAL A 34 -18.06 -10.62 7.34
C VAL A 34 -19.37 -9.82 7.22
N PRO A 35 -19.53 -8.69 7.94
CA PRO A 35 -20.72 -7.84 7.83
C PRO A 35 -21.03 -7.45 6.38
N GLN A 36 -22.31 -7.48 6.02
CA GLN A 36 -22.81 -7.12 4.69
C GLN A 36 -23.51 -5.75 4.67
N ASP A 37 -23.60 -5.09 5.83
CA ASP A 37 -24.29 -3.82 6.05
C ASP A 37 -23.35 -2.60 5.89
N ARG A 38 -22.07 -2.83 5.62
CA ARG A 38 -21.04 -1.80 5.49
C ARG A 38 -19.92 -2.26 4.55
N VAL A 39 -19.18 -1.30 4.03
CA VAL A 39 -17.96 -1.58 3.26
C VAL A 39 -16.88 -2.11 4.20
N VAL A 40 -16.20 -3.16 3.75
CA VAL A 40 -15.01 -3.70 4.39
C VAL A 40 -13.90 -3.71 3.35
N ASP A 41 -12.89 -2.86 3.56
CA ASP A 41 -11.76 -2.72 2.61
C ASP A 41 -10.83 -3.93 2.61
N GLY A 42 -10.80 -4.67 3.72
CA GLY A 42 -10.04 -5.91 3.82
C GLY A 42 -10.63 -7.03 2.97
N HIS A 43 -9.75 -7.89 2.45
CA HIS A 43 -10.11 -9.10 1.73
C HIS A 43 -9.47 -10.33 2.38
N THR A 44 -10.15 -11.48 2.32
CA THR A 44 -9.56 -12.72 2.84
C THR A 44 -8.29 -13.08 2.07
N LEU A 45 -7.21 -13.36 2.80
CA LEU A 45 -5.93 -13.79 2.25
C LEU A 45 -5.90 -15.29 1.95
N LEU A 46 -6.89 -16.07 2.40
CA LEU A 46 -6.83 -17.53 2.29
C LEU A 46 -6.62 -18.02 0.85
N PRO A 47 -7.36 -17.51 -0.17
CA PRO A 47 -7.16 -17.98 -1.53
C PRO A 47 -5.73 -17.74 -2.04
N LEU A 48 -5.14 -16.61 -1.66
CA LEU A 48 -3.79 -16.20 -2.04
C LEU A 48 -2.74 -17.03 -1.30
N LEU A 49 -2.89 -17.20 0.02
CA LEU A 49 -2.01 -18.01 0.86
C LEU A 49 -2.00 -19.49 0.46
N GLN A 50 -3.14 -20.00 -0.02
CA GLN A 50 -3.28 -21.37 -0.51
C GLN A 50 -2.85 -21.53 -1.98
N GLY A 51 -2.48 -20.44 -2.67
CA GLY A 51 -2.08 -20.46 -4.09
C GLY A 51 -3.22 -20.76 -5.07
N THR A 52 -4.48 -20.68 -4.62
CA THR A 52 -5.66 -20.89 -5.48
C THR A 52 -5.96 -19.70 -6.38
N VAL A 53 -5.41 -18.53 -6.05
CA VAL A 53 -5.37 -17.33 -6.89
C VAL A 53 -3.94 -16.81 -6.93
N GLN A 54 -3.56 -16.18 -8.05
CA GLN A 54 -2.23 -15.59 -8.22
C GLN A 54 -2.18 -14.13 -7.75
N HIS A 55 -3.29 -13.40 -7.90
CA HIS A 55 -3.34 -11.98 -7.57
C HIS A 55 -4.18 -11.71 -6.32
N SER A 56 -3.73 -10.72 -5.54
CA SER A 56 -4.55 -10.13 -4.50
C SER A 56 -5.78 -9.43 -5.10
N ARG A 57 -6.79 -9.21 -4.27
CA ARG A 57 -7.95 -8.39 -4.66
C ARG A 57 -7.62 -6.88 -4.67
N HIS A 58 -6.49 -6.49 -4.10
CA HIS A 58 -6.03 -5.10 -4.01
C HIS A 58 -5.40 -4.62 -5.31
N GLU A 59 -6.23 -4.08 -6.19
CA GLU A 59 -5.74 -3.28 -7.32
C GLU A 59 -5.35 -1.86 -6.86
N PHE A 60 -6.10 -1.29 -5.91
CA PHE A 60 -5.80 0.02 -5.33
C PHE A 60 -5.63 -0.10 -3.82
N LEU A 61 -4.63 0.60 -3.28
CA LEU A 61 -4.43 0.79 -1.84
C LEU A 61 -4.32 2.29 -1.56
N PHE A 62 -5.02 2.75 -0.53
CA PHE A 62 -5.07 4.15 -0.13
C PHE A 62 -4.22 4.36 1.12
N HIS A 63 -3.30 5.32 1.07
CA HIS A 63 -2.39 5.64 2.16
C HIS A 63 -2.79 6.97 2.79
N TYR A 64 -3.46 6.87 3.93
CA TYR A 64 -3.87 8.02 4.74
C TYR A 64 -2.82 8.39 5.77
N CYS A 65 -2.72 9.69 6.05
CA CYS A 65 -2.07 10.25 7.23
C CYS A 65 -3.14 10.92 8.09
N GLY A 66 -3.52 10.29 9.20
CA GLY A 66 -4.70 10.71 9.96
C GLY A 66 -5.96 10.62 9.08
N VAL A 67 -6.64 11.73 8.88
CA VAL A 67 -7.85 11.83 8.02
C VAL A 67 -7.55 12.28 6.59
N PHE A 68 -6.29 12.55 6.26
CA PHE A 68 -5.89 13.11 4.97
C PHE A 68 -5.34 12.02 4.05
N LEU A 69 -5.85 11.93 2.82
CA LEU A 69 -5.30 11.03 1.81
C LEU A 69 -3.98 11.62 1.30
N HIS A 70 -2.87 10.92 1.53
CA HIS A 70 -1.53 11.39 1.14
C HIS A 70 -1.03 10.71 -0.12
N ALA A 71 -1.32 9.43 -0.28
CA ALA A 71 -0.89 8.67 -1.44
C ALA A 71 -1.88 7.59 -1.84
N VAL A 72 -1.82 7.19 -3.10
CA VAL A 72 -2.53 6.03 -3.66
C VAL A 72 -1.52 5.14 -4.32
N ARG A 73 -1.62 3.83 -4.06
CA ARG A 73 -0.86 2.80 -4.75
C ARG A 73 -1.80 2.04 -5.69
N TRP A 74 -1.37 1.86 -6.93
CA TRP A 74 -2.09 1.10 -7.94
C TRP A 74 -1.22 -0.06 -8.41
N HIS A 75 -1.75 -1.28 -8.32
CA HIS A 75 -1.13 -2.48 -8.83
C HIS A 75 -1.80 -2.88 -10.13
N GLN A 76 -1.12 -2.61 -11.24
CA GLN A 76 -1.59 -2.93 -12.57
C GLN A 76 -1.35 -4.43 -12.84
N LYS A 77 -2.38 -5.24 -12.57
CA LYS A 77 -2.27 -6.72 -12.55
C LYS A 77 -1.74 -7.31 -13.85
N ASP A 78 -2.10 -6.73 -15.00
CA ASP A 78 -1.68 -7.23 -16.31
C ASP A 78 -0.17 -7.11 -16.54
N SER A 79 0.46 -6.05 -16.03
CA SER A 79 1.91 -5.80 -16.16
C SER A 79 2.69 -6.21 -14.91
N GLY A 80 2.02 -6.43 -13.78
CA GLY A 80 2.64 -6.56 -12.46
C GLY A 80 3.30 -5.26 -11.97
N THR A 81 3.08 -4.14 -12.66
CA THR A 81 3.70 -2.87 -12.29
C THR A 81 2.94 -2.23 -11.14
N VAL A 82 3.68 -1.80 -10.11
CA VAL A 82 3.14 -1.11 -8.95
C VAL A 82 3.47 0.36 -9.05
N TRP A 83 2.45 1.19 -9.21
CA TRP A 83 2.55 2.63 -9.25
C TRP A 83 2.18 3.22 -7.89
N LYS A 84 2.79 4.35 -7.54
CA LYS A 84 2.39 5.12 -6.36
C LYS A 84 2.39 6.61 -6.66
N ALA A 85 1.25 7.24 -6.43
CA ALA A 85 1.09 8.68 -6.54
C ALA A 85 1.03 9.31 -5.14
N HIS A 86 1.82 10.36 -4.91
CA HIS A 86 1.80 11.17 -3.69
C HIS A 86 1.18 12.53 -3.97
N TYR A 87 0.01 12.76 -3.37
CA TYR A 87 -0.65 14.07 -3.35
C TYR A 87 -0.02 15.01 -2.31
N ALA A 88 0.55 14.42 -1.26
CA ALA A 88 1.19 15.14 -0.17
C ALA A 88 2.38 14.34 0.39
N THR A 89 3.42 15.06 0.82
CA THR A 89 4.58 14.47 1.51
C THR A 89 4.94 15.29 2.75
N PRO A 90 5.40 14.65 3.84
CA PRO A 90 5.85 15.39 5.02
C PRO A 90 7.11 16.20 4.73
N VAL A 91 7.25 17.34 5.40
CA VAL A 91 8.50 18.11 5.42
C VAL A 91 9.43 17.52 6.46
N PHE A 92 10.46 16.79 6.01
CA PHE A 92 11.43 16.14 6.88
C PHE A 92 12.32 17.13 7.65
N GLN A 93 12.71 16.76 8.87
CA GLN A 93 13.47 17.59 9.79
C GLN A 93 14.52 16.76 10.55
N PRO A 94 15.83 16.99 10.31
CA PRO A 94 16.41 17.98 9.41
C PRO A 94 16.18 17.66 7.93
N GLU A 95 16.40 18.65 7.06
CA GLU A 95 16.27 18.49 5.61
C GLU A 95 17.15 17.34 5.10
N GLY A 96 16.64 16.57 4.13
CA GLY A 96 17.32 15.41 3.56
C GLY A 96 17.37 14.17 4.46
N SER A 97 16.83 14.21 5.68
CA SER A 97 16.97 13.09 6.62
C SER A 97 15.98 11.93 6.41
N GLY A 98 14.95 12.10 5.57
CA GLY A 98 13.90 11.09 5.37
C GLY A 98 12.95 10.90 6.56
N ALA A 99 13.07 11.71 7.63
CA ALA A 99 12.22 11.59 8.82
C ALA A 99 12.05 12.92 9.57
N CYS A 100 11.14 12.96 10.54
CA CYS A 100 10.87 14.13 11.38
C CYS A 100 11.49 13.99 12.78
N PHE A 101 12.81 13.79 12.87
CA PHE A 101 13.54 13.50 14.10
C PHE A 101 13.32 14.52 15.23
N ARG A 102 13.12 15.81 14.89
CA ARG A 102 12.87 16.85 15.91
C ARG A 102 11.50 16.75 16.58
N ARG A 103 10.50 16.24 15.87
CA ARG A 103 9.11 16.13 16.37
C ARG A 103 8.76 14.70 16.80
N GLY A 104 9.58 13.72 16.43
CA GLY A 104 9.31 12.28 16.62
C GLY A 104 8.30 11.72 15.61
N ILE A 105 7.25 12.49 15.27
CA ILE A 105 6.23 12.12 14.28
C ILE A 105 6.10 13.23 13.24
N CYS A 106 5.98 12.83 11.97
CA CYS A 106 5.73 13.78 10.89
C CYS A 106 4.27 14.26 10.89
N PRO A 107 4.00 15.57 10.71
CA PRO A 107 2.65 16.09 10.57
C PRO A 107 1.93 15.55 9.33
N CYS A 108 0.60 15.49 9.41
CA CYS A 108 -0.25 15.11 8.28
C CYS A 108 -0.92 16.28 7.55
N PHE A 109 -0.81 17.51 8.09
CA PHE A 109 -1.49 18.70 7.58
C PHE A 109 -0.75 19.99 7.98
N GLY A 110 -1.21 21.12 7.42
CA GLY A 110 -0.66 22.45 7.66
C GLY A 110 0.75 22.59 7.10
N ASP A 111 1.53 23.49 7.68
CA ASP A 111 2.88 23.86 7.18
C ASP A 111 3.94 22.74 7.31
N GLY A 112 3.57 21.59 7.89
CA GLY A 112 4.44 20.43 8.01
C GLY A 112 4.38 19.47 6.82
N VAL A 113 3.62 19.81 5.78
CA VAL A 113 3.36 18.98 4.60
C VAL A 113 3.48 19.81 3.33
N THR A 114 4.09 19.24 2.31
CA THR A 114 4.09 19.79 0.94
C THR A 114 3.02 19.09 0.12
N HIS A 115 2.16 19.86 -0.54
CA HIS A 115 1.18 19.36 -1.51
C HIS A 115 1.75 19.42 -2.92
N HIS A 116 1.39 18.44 -3.75
CA HIS A 116 1.90 18.27 -5.11
C HIS A 116 0.77 18.32 -6.14
N ASP A 117 0.90 19.21 -7.12
CA ASP A 117 0.00 19.31 -8.27
C ASP A 117 0.84 19.62 -9.54
N PRO A 118 1.07 18.64 -10.44
CA PRO A 118 0.56 17.27 -10.37
C PRO A 118 1.18 16.44 -9.22
N PRO A 119 0.53 15.35 -8.78
CA PRO A 119 1.08 14.44 -7.78
C PRO A 119 2.45 13.88 -8.19
N LEU A 120 3.34 13.63 -7.22
CA LEU A 120 4.58 12.90 -7.50
C LEU A 120 4.24 11.45 -7.83
N LEU A 121 4.72 10.93 -8.95
CA LEU A 121 4.46 9.57 -9.40
C LEU A 121 5.73 8.72 -9.34
N PHE A 122 5.61 7.48 -8.87
CA PHE A 122 6.71 6.52 -8.80
C PHE A 122 6.30 5.16 -9.36
N ASN A 123 7.22 4.49 -10.04
CA ASN A 123 7.13 3.08 -10.39
C ASN A 123 7.86 2.25 -9.32
N LEU A 124 7.14 1.71 -8.36
CA LEU A 124 7.72 0.92 -7.26
C LEU A 124 8.32 -0.41 -7.71
N SER A 125 7.92 -0.93 -8.88
CA SER A 125 8.51 -2.14 -9.44
C SER A 125 9.95 -1.92 -9.92
N GLN A 126 10.32 -0.68 -10.26
CA GLN A 126 11.67 -0.31 -10.71
C GLN A 126 12.43 0.52 -9.67
N ASP A 127 11.73 1.39 -8.95
CA ASP A 127 12.26 2.25 -7.89
C ASP A 127 11.47 2.02 -6.57
N PRO A 128 11.74 0.92 -5.86
CA PRO A 128 11.12 0.67 -4.56
C PRO A 128 11.56 1.68 -3.49
N SER A 129 12.61 2.47 -3.74
CA SER A 129 13.10 3.50 -2.82
C SER A 129 12.36 4.83 -2.94
N GLU A 130 11.51 4.99 -3.95
CA GLU A 130 10.76 6.22 -4.21
C GLU A 130 11.69 7.44 -4.35
N ALA A 131 12.87 7.25 -4.97
CA ALA A 131 13.93 8.25 -5.05
C ALA A 131 13.84 9.12 -6.31
N ASN A 132 13.27 8.59 -7.40
CA ASN A 132 13.23 9.20 -8.71
C ASN A 132 11.77 9.38 -9.15
N PRO A 133 11.15 10.54 -8.88
CA PRO A 133 9.79 10.81 -9.32
C PRO A 133 9.72 10.91 -10.84
N LEU A 134 8.66 10.35 -11.41
CA LEU A 134 8.35 10.41 -12.83
C LEU A 134 7.57 11.68 -13.16
N SER A 135 7.84 12.22 -14.33
CA SER A 135 7.22 13.39 -14.93
C SER A 135 7.05 13.18 -16.43
N ALA A 136 6.21 14.00 -17.08
CA ALA A 136 6.06 13.97 -18.53
C ALA A 136 7.38 14.22 -19.29
N ASP A 137 8.38 14.82 -18.63
CA ASP A 137 9.69 15.10 -19.22
C ASP A 137 10.68 13.93 -19.05
N THR A 138 10.41 13.00 -18.14
CA THR A 138 11.33 11.89 -17.77
C THR A 138 10.93 10.55 -18.38
N GLU A 139 9.71 10.40 -18.88
CA GLU A 139 9.24 9.20 -19.58
C GLU A 139 8.94 9.52 -21.06
N PRO A 140 9.54 8.81 -22.04
CA PRO A 140 9.17 8.98 -23.44
C PRO A 140 7.75 8.45 -23.69
N LEU A 141 6.94 9.23 -24.39
CA LEU A 141 5.60 8.85 -24.88
C LEU A 141 5.61 7.55 -25.70
#